data_AF-A0A820JH98-F1
#
_entry.id   AF-A0A820JH98-F1
#
_cell.length_a   1.000
_cell.length_b   1.000
_cell.length_c   1.000
_cell.angle_alpha   90.00
_cell.angle_beta   90.00
_cell.angle_gamma   90.00
#
_symmetry.space_group_name_H-M   'P 1'
#
loop_
_entity.id
_entity.type
_entity.pdbx_description
1 polymer ?
#
loop_
_entity_poly.entity_id
_entity_poly.type
_entity_poly.pdbx_seq_one_letter_code
_entity_poly.pdbx_strand_id
1 'polypeptide(L)'
;INIHTKIPSSGQDYSLEVDLAYPIDSSRTNFNVTSSNIEIKLYKRQAIQWISLDAQSTATKAQPPVPMNRPLVEKVPSYPSSSLHAKNWDKLEAEI
;
A
#
# COMPACT_ATOMS: atom_id res chain seq x y z
N ILE A 1 -2.25 -11.41 11.01
CA ILE A 1 -3.01 -12.11 9.96
C ILE A 1 -2.22 -13.31 9.50
N ASN A 2 -2.90 -14.39 9.15
CA ASN A 2 -2.29 -15.61 8.66
C ASN A 2 -3.05 -16.05 7.39
N ILE A 3 -2.32 -16.32 6.31
CA ILE A 3 -2.89 -16.64 4.99
C ILE A 3 -2.11 -17.82 4.41
N HIS A 4 -2.85 -18.86 4.04
CA HIS A 4 -2.31 -20.02 3.35
C HIS A 4 -2.97 -20.14 1.98
N THR A 5 -2.18 -20.09 0.91
CA THR A 5 -2.67 -20.20 -0.47
C THR A 5 -1.61 -20.74 -1.41
N LYS A 6 -2.00 -21.21 -2.58
CA LYS A 6 -1.06 -21.63 -3.63
C LYS A 6 -0.58 -20.45 -4.45
N ILE A 7 0.69 -20.46 -4.80
CA ILE A 7 1.27 -19.49 -5.73
C ILE A 7 0.72 -19.83 -7.13
N PRO A 8 0.10 -18.86 -7.82
CA PRO A 8 -0.57 -19.11 -9.09
C PRO A 8 0.37 -19.56 -10.22
N SER A 9 1.64 -19.16 -10.20
CA SER A 9 2.62 -19.50 -11.23
C SER A 9 3.33 -20.84 -11.04
N SER A 10 3.58 -21.24 -9.78
CA SER A 10 4.35 -22.46 -9.46
C SER A 10 3.50 -23.57 -8.87
N GLY A 11 2.26 -23.29 -8.45
CA GLY A 11 1.37 -24.24 -7.79
C GLY A 11 1.80 -24.64 -6.38
N GLN A 12 2.89 -24.07 -5.87
CA GLN A 12 3.45 -24.36 -4.55
C GLN A 12 2.61 -23.73 -3.45
N ASP A 13 2.52 -24.39 -2.30
CA ASP A 13 1.87 -23.82 -1.12
C ASP A 13 2.72 -22.68 -0.55
N TYR A 14 2.07 -21.55 -0.27
CA TYR A 14 2.67 -20.36 0.31
C TYR A 14 1.90 -19.96 1.56
N SER A 15 2.65 -19.59 2.60
CA SER A 15 2.14 -19.16 3.88
C SER A 15 2.69 -17.78 4.19
N LEU A 16 1.80 -16.82 4.46
CA LEU A 16 2.15 -15.48 4.92
C LEU A 16 1.58 -15.26 6.31
N GLU A 17 2.46 -14.93 7.24
CA GLU A 17 2.10 -14.52 8.59
C GLU A 17 2.64 -13.12 8.86
N VAL A 18 1.75 -12.20 9.22
CA VAL A 18 2.07 -10.79 9.45
C VAL A 18 1.41 -10.31 10.72
N ASP A 19 2.22 -9.83 11.65
CA ASP A 19 1.74 -9.17 12.87
C ASP A 19 1.41 -7.70 12.58
N LEU A 20 0.12 -7.40 12.48
CA LEU A 20 -0.33 -6.05 12.16
C LEU A 20 -0.14 -5.11 13.36
N ALA A 21 0.38 -3.92 13.11
CA ALA A 21 0.53 -2.88 14.13
C ALA A 21 -0.81 -2.35 14.66
N TYR A 22 -1.90 -2.51 13.89
CA TYR A 22 -3.21 -1.94 14.18
C TYR A 22 -4.33 -2.96 13.95
N PRO A 23 -5.47 -2.83 14.67
CA PRO A 23 -6.59 -3.76 14.54
C PRO A 23 -7.36 -3.59 13.23
N ILE A 24 -7.78 -4.72 12.65
CA ILE A 24 -8.60 -4.80 11.43
C ILE A 24 -9.99 -5.36 11.72
N ASP A 25 -10.92 -5.13 10.80
CA ASP A 25 -12.20 -5.85 10.74
C ASP A 25 -12.03 -7.10 9.88
N SER A 26 -12.00 -8.27 10.52
CA SER A 26 -11.84 -9.56 9.84
C SER A 26 -13.04 -9.92 8.96
N SER A 27 -14.23 -9.38 9.22
CA SER A 27 -15.44 -9.72 8.47
C SER A 27 -15.48 -9.11 7.07
N ARG A 28 -14.82 -7.96 6.88
CA ARG A 28 -14.76 -7.21 5.62
C ARG A 28 -13.43 -7.35 4.88
N THR A 29 -12.46 -7.98 5.53
CA THR A 29 -11.14 -8.25 4.96
C THR A 29 -11.26 -9.41 3.96
N ASN A 30 -10.64 -9.27 2.79
CA ASN A 30 -10.72 -10.26 1.71
C ASN A 30 -9.35 -10.42 1.03
N PHE A 31 -9.13 -11.57 0.38
CA PHE A 31 -7.95 -11.82 -0.44
C PHE A 31 -8.37 -12.38 -1.80
N ASN A 32 -7.63 -12.01 -2.84
CA ASN A 32 -7.84 -12.46 -4.20
C ASN A 32 -6.52 -12.99 -4.78
N VAL A 33 -6.58 -14.10 -5.51
CA VAL A 33 -5.43 -14.71 -6.17
C VAL A 33 -5.58 -14.50 -7.67
N THR A 34 -4.73 -13.67 -8.23
CA THR A 34 -4.61 -13.47 -9.68
C THR A 34 -3.55 -14.45 -10.23
N SER A 35 -3.39 -14.55 -11.55
CA SER A 35 -2.33 -15.38 -12.15
C SER A 35 -0.91 -14.96 -11.74
N SER A 36 -0.68 -13.71 -11.36
CA SER A 36 0.66 -13.17 -11.13
C SER A 36 0.92 -12.73 -9.69
N ASN A 37 -0.14 -12.54 -8.89
CA ASN A 37 -0.04 -11.96 -7.56
C ASN A 37 -1.17 -12.43 -6.64
N ILE A 38 -0.98 -12.23 -5.35
CA ILE A 38 -1.98 -12.45 -4.31
C ILE A 38 -2.27 -11.07 -3.70
N GLU A 39 -3.46 -10.55 -3.94
CA GLU A 39 -3.91 -9.27 -3.40
C GLU A 39 -4.63 -9.49 -2.07
N ILE A 40 -4.23 -8.74 -1.04
CA ILE A 40 -4.82 -8.82 0.29
C ILE A 40 -5.39 -7.45 0.64
N LYS A 41 -6.71 -7.37 0.81
CA LYS A 41 -7.43 -6.13 1.16
C LYS A 41 -7.87 -6.17 2.60
N LEU A 42 -7.16 -5.44 3.45
CA LEU A 42 -7.46 -5.30 4.88
C LEU A 42 -8.43 -4.15 5.12
N TYR A 43 -9.49 -4.40 5.90
CA TYR A 43 -10.39 -3.33 6.33
C TYR A 43 -9.97 -2.79 7.69
N LYS A 44 -9.62 -1.50 7.75
CA LYS A 44 -9.20 -0.85 9.00
C LYS A 44 -10.38 -0.72 9.96
N ARG A 45 -10.16 -1.04 11.24
CA ARG A 45 -11.19 -0.83 12.28
C ARG A 45 -11.32 0.64 12.71
N GLN A 46 -10.23 1.41 12.55
CA GLN A 46 -10.14 2.80 12.98
C GLN A 46 -9.81 3.69 11.78
N ALA A 47 -10.40 4.89 11.74
CA ALA A 47 -10.14 5.92 10.73
C ALA A 47 -8.83 6.69 11.03
N ILE A 48 -7.73 5.97 11.16
CA ILE A 48 -6.39 6.51 11.41
C ILE A 48 -5.45 6.16 10.25
N GLN A 49 -4.45 7.02 10.03
CA GLN A 49 -3.38 6.73 9.10
C GLN A 49 -2.43 5.70 9.74
N TRP A 50 -2.15 4.63 9.00
CA TRP A 50 -1.18 3.62 9.44
C TRP A 50 0.20 4.07 8.96
N ILE A 51 1.10 4.30 9.90
CA ILE A 51 2.49 4.71 9.60
C ILE A 51 3.30 3.50 9.11
N SER A 52 2.96 2.31 9.61
CA SER A 52 3.48 1.03 9.16
C SER A 52 2.37 -0.03 9.23
N LEU A 53 2.50 -1.07 8.41
CA LEU A 53 1.61 -2.23 8.41
C LEU A 53 1.96 -3.19 9.57
N ASP A 54 3.26 -3.42 9.76
CA ASP A 54 3.78 -4.47 10.63
C ASP A 54 4.21 -3.91 11.98
N ALA A 55 3.91 -4.64 13.05
CA ALA A 55 4.26 -4.25 14.41
C ALA A 55 5.78 -4.12 14.60
N GLN A 56 6.58 -5.00 13.99
CA GLN A 56 8.06 -4.95 14.11
C GLN A 56 8.68 -3.68 13.52
N SER A 57 8.08 -3.13 12.47
CA SER A 57 8.58 -1.91 11.82
C SER A 57 8.35 -0.65 12.68
N THR A 58 7.48 -0.72 13.70
CA THR A 58 7.21 0.41 14.61
C THR A 58 8.29 0.62 15.69
N ALA A 59 9.20 -0.34 15.89
CA ALA A 59 10.26 -0.23 16.89
C ALA A 59 11.22 0.96 16.62
N THR A 60 11.33 1.44 15.38
CA THR A 60 12.26 2.51 15.02
C THR A 60 11.63 3.91 14.93
N LYS A 61 10.30 4.05 14.86
CA LYS A 61 9.61 5.36 14.82
C LYS A 61 8.19 5.26 15.39
N ALA A 62 8.07 5.29 16.71
CA ALA A 62 6.79 5.49 17.38
C ALA A 62 6.33 6.96 17.23
N GLN A 63 5.73 7.29 16.09
CA GLN A 63 4.87 8.46 15.99
C GLN A 63 3.44 8.05 16.32
N PRO A 64 2.71 8.82 17.15
CA PRO A 64 1.33 8.50 17.48
C PRO A 64 0.45 8.50 16.23
N PRO A 65 -0.55 7.62 16.14
CA PRO A 65 -1.47 7.56 15.01
C PRO A 65 -2.15 8.91 14.82
N VAL A 66 -1.99 9.49 13.62
CA VAL A 66 -2.60 10.78 13.29
C VAL A 66 -4.07 10.57 12.89
N PRO A 67 -5.02 11.27 13.53
CA PRO A 67 -6.41 11.24 13.12
C PRO A 67 -6.59 11.90 11.74
N MET A 68 -7.49 11.35 10.93
CA MET A 68 -7.74 11.78 9.54
C MET A 68 -8.18 13.26 9.41
N ASN A 69 -8.67 13.88 10.50
CA ASN A 69 -9.23 15.24 10.52
C ASN A 69 -8.22 16.37 10.84
N ARG A 70 -6.91 16.16 10.66
CA ARG A 70 -5.96 17.26 10.86
C ARG A 70 -6.08 18.28 9.71
N PRO A 71 -6.31 19.58 9.97
CA PRO A 71 -6.24 20.59 8.91
C PRO A 71 -4.84 20.57 8.31
N LEU A 72 -4.78 20.42 6.98
CA LEU A 72 -3.58 20.36 6.17
C LEU A 72 -2.90 21.75 6.20
N VAL A 73 -2.14 22.05 7.26
CA VAL A 73 -1.20 23.18 7.22
C VAL A 73 -0.06 22.78 6.27
N GLU A 74 -0.26 23.16 5.01
CA GLU A 74 0.70 23.51 3.98
C GLU A 74 2.16 23.18 4.30
N LYS A 75 2.57 21.96 3.94
CA LYS A 75 3.91 21.79 3.37
C LYS A 75 3.75 20.92 2.14
N VAL A 76 3.34 21.58 1.05
CA VAL A 76 3.41 21.02 -0.29
C VAL A 76 4.83 20.47 -0.45
N PRO A 77 5.02 19.16 -0.63
CA PRO A 77 6.35 18.65 -0.93
C PRO A 77 6.80 19.30 -2.23
N SER A 78 7.82 20.16 -2.14
CA SER A 78 8.50 20.71 -3.31
C SER A 78 9.31 19.58 -3.94
N TYR A 79 8.64 18.78 -4.77
CA TYR A 79 9.31 17.82 -5.62
C TYR A 79 9.99 18.61 -6.73
N PRO A 80 11.28 18.35 -7.01
CA PRO A 80 11.87 18.87 -8.24
C PRO A 80 11.11 18.21 -9.40
N SER A 81 10.25 18.97 -10.07
CA SER A 81 9.61 18.50 -11.30
C SER A 81 10.72 18.29 -12.32
N SER A 82 11.04 17.03 -12.61
CA SER A 82 11.95 16.63 -13.69
C SER A 82 11.38 16.93 -15.08
N SER A 83 10.22 17.59 -15.19
CA SER A 83 9.55 17.94 -16.43
C SER A 83 9.49 19.45 -16.66
N LEU A 84 10.65 20.08 -16.83
CA LEU A 84 10.72 21.39 -17.51
C LEU A 84 10.69 21.25 -19.03
N HIS A 85 10.84 20.02 -19.56
CA HIS A 85 10.72 19.73 -20.98
C HIS A 85 9.62 18.69 -21.18
N ALA A 86 8.41 19.14 -21.51
CA ALA A 86 7.38 18.28 -22.07
C ALA A 86 7.86 17.81 -23.46
N LYS A 87 8.34 16.57 -23.56
CA LYS A 87 8.56 15.91 -24.85
C LYS A 87 7.20 15.78 -25.52
N ASN A 88 7.01 16.42 -26.67
CA ASN A 88 5.74 16.39 -27.38
C ASN A 88 5.61 15.02 -28.09
N TRP A 89 4.85 14.10 -27.49
CA TRP A 89 4.69 12.72 -27.96
C TRP A 89 3.86 12.62 -29.25
N ASP A 90 2.92 13.56 -29.48
CA ASP A 90 2.14 13.63 -30.72
C ASP A 90 3.02 13.79 -31.96
N LYS A 91 4.16 14.49 -31.81
CA LYS A 91 5.11 14.69 -32.90
C LYS A 91 5.89 13.41 -33.23
N LEU A 92 6.03 12.50 -32.26
CA LEU A 92 6.74 11.23 -32.44
C LEU A 92 5.84 10.20 -33.14
N GLU A 93 4.54 10.20 -32.86
CA GLU A 93 3.58 9.31 -33.54
C GLU A 93 3.31 9.71 -35.00
N ALA A 94 3.37 11.00 -35.32
CA ALA A 94 3.18 11.48 -36.69
C ALA A 94 4.34 11.14 -37.65
N GLU A 95 5.47 10.63 -37.14
CA GLU A 95 6.66 10.29 -37.92
C GLU A 95 6.89 8.76 -38.03
N ILE A 96 5.91 7.93 -37.64
CA ILE A 96 5.90 6.47 -37.81
C ILE A 96 5.04 6.06 -39.00
#